data_AF-C0GGX7-F1
#
_entry.id   AF-C0GGX7-F1
#
_cell.length_a   1.000
_cell.length_b   1.000
_cell.length_c   1.000
_cell.angle_alpha   90.00
_cell.angle_beta   90.00
_cell.angle_gamma   90.00
#
_symmetry.space_group_name_H-M   'P 1'
#
loop_
_entity.id
_entity.type
_entity.pdbx_description
1 polymer ?
#
loop_
_entity_poly.entity_id
_entity_poly.type
_entity_poly.pdbx_seq_one_letter_code
_entity_poly.pdbx_strand_id
1 'polypeptide(L)'
;MKPIDRVRGKKPERILKYVTGILYFYGVISFDGLYQILNETIEPDIDREEFQLLLDSNASLEKTPYIFKRQEDWYYDIEVADIERVLAAQKKHAEIPFRPVSEDETRLVVDEQFPRMWNNKEEAVYTWLMNKCKDVQLSIALTLEYAAEVKNGMTAEELLQKIEKQLKLGQATDEIKKMVYEFAFATPQWILKGWSAEELEKNKHQEI
;
A
#
# COMPACT_ATOMS: atom_id res chain seq x y z
N MET A 1 2.12 -30.54 27.20
CA MET A 1 2.53 -29.90 25.93
C MET A 1 2.53 -30.95 24.84
N LYS A 2 1.59 -30.88 23.89
CA LYS A 2 1.64 -31.70 22.67
C LYS A 2 2.34 -30.90 21.57
N PRO A 3 3.15 -31.53 20.71
CA PRO A 3 3.85 -30.82 19.65
C PRO A 3 2.83 -30.42 18.58
N ILE A 4 2.63 -29.12 18.41
CA ILE A 4 1.92 -28.54 17.27
C ILE A 4 2.92 -28.58 16.12
N ASP A 5 2.97 -29.67 15.37
CA ASP A 5 3.83 -29.70 14.21
C ASP A 5 3.30 -30.62 13.12
N ARG A 6 3.31 -30.07 11.89
CA ARG A 6 3.27 -30.73 10.56
C ARG A 6 2.01 -30.69 9.68
N VAL A 7 0.93 -29.98 10.02
CA VAL A 7 -0.16 -29.70 9.05
C VAL A 7 -0.49 -28.20 8.89
N ARG A 8 0.00 -27.33 9.78
CA ARG A 8 -0.35 -25.89 9.83
C ARG A 8 0.59 -24.94 9.08
N GLY A 9 1.58 -25.43 8.32
CA GLY A 9 2.66 -24.57 7.78
C GLY A 9 2.27 -23.57 6.68
N LYS A 10 1.18 -23.79 5.93
CA LYS A 10 0.83 -22.96 4.76
C LYS A 10 -0.26 -21.91 5.00
N LYS A 11 -1.16 -22.16 5.98
CA LYS A 11 -2.32 -21.30 6.26
C LYS A 11 -1.92 -19.98 6.96
N PRO A 12 -1.07 -19.99 8.02
CA PRO A 12 -0.59 -18.76 8.65
C PRO A 12 0.22 -17.88 7.69
N GLU A 13 1.10 -18.48 6.87
CA GLU A 13 1.86 -17.76 5.86
C GLU A 13 0.95 -17.07 4.84
N ARG A 14 -0.03 -17.79 4.26
CA ARG A 14 -0.99 -17.21 3.32
C ARG A 14 -1.75 -16.02 3.92
N ILE A 15 -2.19 -16.15 5.18
CA ILE A 15 -2.90 -15.09 5.90
C ILE A 15 -1.99 -13.86 6.07
N LEU A 16 -0.76 -14.05 6.55
CA LEU A 16 0.17 -12.94 6.79
C LEU A 16 0.57 -12.24 5.48
N LYS A 17 0.75 -12.99 4.39
CA LYS A 17 0.98 -12.45 3.05
C LYS A 17 -0.19 -11.58 2.59
N TYR A 18 -1.41 -12.10 2.73
CA TYR A 18 -2.62 -11.38 2.37
C TYR A 18 -2.76 -10.10 3.19
N VAL A 19 -2.61 -10.16 4.51
CA VAL A 19 -2.67 -8.98 5.39
C VAL A 19 -1.60 -7.96 5.06
N THR A 20 -0.37 -8.40 4.75
CA THR A 20 0.71 -7.49 4.33
C THR A 20 0.33 -6.75 3.04
N GLY A 21 -0.18 -7.47 2.03
CA GLY A 21 -0.65 -6.84 0.79
C GLY A 21 -1.85 -5.91 1.00
N ILE A 22 -2.79 -6.28 1.86
CA ILE A 22 -3.92 -5.42 2.23
C ILE A 22 -3.44 -4.11 2.86
N LEU A 23 -2.51 -4.20 3.82
CA LEU A 23 -1.98 -3.02 4.50
C LEU A 23 -1.18 -2.11 3.57
N TYR A 24 -0.46 -2.66 2.59
CA TYR A 24 0.19 -1.86 1.56
C TYR A 24 -0.77 -0.91 0.81
N PHE A 25 -1.99 -1.38 0.54
CA PHE A 25 -3.02 -0.58 -0.13
C PHE A 25 -3.81 0.31 0.83
N TYR A 26 -4.17 -0.18 2.02
CA TYR A 26 -5.06 0.57 2.92
C TYR A 26 -4.34 1.47 3.92
N GLY A 27 -3.07 1.20 4.18
CA GLY A 27 -2.22 1.89 5.14
C GLY A 27 -2.52 1.47 6.56
N VAL A 28 -3.76 1.65 7.00
CA VAL A 28 -4.24 1.29 8.34
C VAL A 28 -5.66 0.75 8.28
N ILE A 29 -5.96 -0.23 9.13
CA ILE A 29 -7.29 -0.82 9.27
C ILE A 29 -7.43 -1.46 10.66
N SER A 30 -8.65 -1.48 11.18
CA SER A 30 -8.92 -2.08 12.50
C SER A 30 -8.83 -3.59 12.41
N PHE A 31 -8.62 -4.25 13.55
CA PHE A 31 -8.70 -5.70 13.64
C PHE A 31 -10.03 -6.24 13.09
N ASP A 32 -11.14 -5.61 13.44
CA ASP A 32 -12.48 -6.02 12.95
C ASP A 32 -12.60 -5.90 11.43
N GLY A 33 -12.07 -4.82 10.85
CA GLY A 33 -12.06 -4.64 9.39
C GLY A 33 -11.22 -5.70 8.69
N LEU A 34 -10.02 -6.01 9.22
CA LEU A 34 -9.18 -7.08 8.68
C LEU A 34 -9.85 -8.44 8.79
N TYR A 35 -10.45 -8.75 9.95
CA TYR A 35 -11.12 -10.02 10.17
C TYR A 35 -12.27 -10.22 9.19
N GLN A 36 -13.08 -9.18 8.97
CA GLN A 36 -14.17 -9.23 8.00
C GLN A 36 -13.66 -9.53 6.58
N ILE A 37 -12.66 -8.77 6.10
CA ILE A 37 -12.12 -8.94 4.74
C ILE A 37 -11.51 -10.34 4.56
N LEU A 38 -10.76 -10.82 5.56
CA LEU A 38 -10.14 -12.14 5.55
C LEU A 38 -11.19 -13.25 5.45
N ASN A 39 -12.23 -13.17 6.28
CA ASN A 39 -13.31 -14.15 6.39
C ASN A 39 -14.16 -14.19 5.11
N GLU A 40 -14.33 -13.06 4.43
CA GLU A 40 -15.04 -12.96 3.15
C GLU A 40 -14.22 -13.45 1.96
N THR A 41 -12.87 -13.44 2.05
CA THR A 41 -12.01 -13.63 0.87
C THR A 41 -11.21 -14.92 0.87
N ILE A 42 -10.35 -15.15 1.88
CA ILE A 42 -9.30 -16.18 1.79
C ILE A 42 -9.46 -17.33 2.77
N GLU A 43 -10.07 -17.09 3.93
CA GLU A 43 -10.24 -18.10 4.97
C GLU A 43 -11.55 -17.87 5.74
N PRO A 44 -12.68 -18.34 5.17
CA PRO A 44 -13.93 -18.42 5.91
C PRO A 44 -13.76 -19.27 7.17
N ASP A 45 -14.44 -18.90 8.25
CA ASP A 45 -14.50 -19.63 9.51
C ASP A 45 -13.17 -19.67 10.31
N ILE A 46 -12.24 -18.76 10.04
CA ILE A 46 -11.10 -18.58 10.92
C ILE A 46 -11.56 -18.12 12.31
N ASP A 47 -11.04 -18.78 13.35
CA ASP A 47 -11.27 -18.36 14.72
C ASP A 47 -10.67 -16.97 14.96
N ARG A 48 -11.48 -16.07 15.55
CA ARG A 48 -11.12 -14.66 15.72
C ARG A 48 -9.92 -14.51 16.67
N GLU A 49 -9.84 -15.30 17.74
CA GLU A 49 -8.72 -15.25 18.68
C GLU A 49 -7.44 -15.83 18.05
N GLU A 50 -7.56 -16.94 17.31
CA GLU A 50 -6.43 -17.51 16.55
C GLU A 50 -5.87 -16.52 15.53
N PHE A 51 -6.74 -15.79 14.81
CA PHE A 51 -6.33 -14.76 13.87
C PHE A 51 -5.62 -13.60 14.56
N GLN A 52 -6.18 -13.07 15.65
CA GLN A 52 -5.58 -11.97 16.40
C GLN A 52 -4.20 -12.35 16.93
N LEU A 53 -4.08 -13.54 17.53
CA LEU A 53 -2.81 -14.04 18.05
C LEU A 53 -1.75 -14.18 16.95
N LEU A 54 -2.15 -14.64 15.75
CA LEU A 54 -1.27 -14.75 14.60
C LEU A 54 -0.71 -13.39 14.17
N LEU A 55 -1.57 -12.37 14.07
CA LEU A 55 -1.16 -11.02 13.70
C LEU A 55 -0.27 -10.38 14.75
N ASP A 56 -0.66 -10.48 16.02
CA ASP A 56 0.07 -9.89 17.16
C ASP A 56 1.48 -10.46 17.28
N SER A 57 1.57 -11.79 17.15
CA SER A 57 2.87 -12.48 17.21
C SER A 57 3.79 -11.99 16.10
N ASN A 58 3.29 -11.67 14.90
CA ASN A 58 4.11 -11.18 13.79
C ASN A 58 4.42 -9.69 13.89
N ALA A 59 3.46 -8.85 14.29
CA ALA A 59 3.65 -7.41 14.45
C ALA A 59 4.71 -7.05 15.50
N SER A 60 4.98 -7.96 16.45
CA SER A 60 6.01 -7.79 17.48
C SER A 60 7.44 -8.17 17.03
N LEU A 61 7.61 -8.80 15.86
CA LEU A 61 8.91 -9.28 15.41
C LEU A 61 9.65 -8.18 14.64
N GLU A 62 10.88 -7.88 15.07
CA GLU A 62 11.74 -6.92 14.35
C GLU A 62 12.20 -7.43 12.98
N LYS A 63 12.16 -8.76 12.75
CA LYS A 63 12.66 -9.41 11.54
C LYS A 63 11.70 -10.48 11.04
N THR A 64 10.70 -10.04 10.28
CA THR A 64 9.75 -10.90 9.58
C THR A 64 9.62 -10.39 8.13
N PRO A 65 9.38 -11.26 7.14
CA PRO A 65 9.07 -10.82 5.78
C PRO A 65 7.71 -10.09 5.68
N TYR A 66 6.91 -10.11 6.76
CA TYR A 66 5.60 -9.45 6.81
C TYR A 66 5.73 -8.09 7.48
N ILE A 67 5.65 -7.03 6.68
CA ILE A 67 6.08 -5.70 7.08
C ILE A 67 4.88 -4.87 7.54
N PHE A 68 4.39 -5.14 8.75
CA PHE A 68 3.35 -4.35 9.39
C PHE A 68 3.52 -4.28 10.91
N LYS A 69 2.87 -3.28 11.51
CA LYS A 69 2.89 -3.02 12.95
C LYS A 69 1.47 -2.95 13.51
N ARG A 70 1.38 -2.92 14.84
CA ARG A 70 0.13 -2.78 15.57
C ARG A 70 0.21 -1.62 16.56
N GLN A 71 -0.86 -0.84 16.64
CA GLN A 71 -1.10 0.16 17.68
C GLN A 71 -2.55 0.00 18.17
N GLU A 72 -2.72 -0.40 19.43
CA GLU A 72 -4.04 -0.69 20.01
C GLU A 72 -4.85 -1.70 19.17
N ASP A 73 -5.99 -1.32 18.60
CA ASP A 73 -6.83 -2.18 17.75
C ASP A 73 -6.55 -2.03 16.25
N TRP A 74 -5.50 -1.28 15.89
CA TRP A 74 -5.16 -0.97 14.50
C TRP A 74 -3.90 -1.69 14.06
N TYR A 75 -3.94 -2.26 12.85
CA TYR A 75 -2.77 -2.75 12.14
C TYR A 75 -2.47 -1.82 10.99
N TYR A 76 -1.18 -1.60 10.74
CA TYR A 76 -0.75 -0.62 9.76
C TYR A 76 0.55 -1.03 9.05
N ASP A 77 0.67 -0.60 7.80
CA ASP A 77 1.88 -0.74 6.99
C ASP A 77 3.03 0.08 7.60
N ILE A 78 4.26 -0.43 7.56
CA ILE A 78 5.41 0.24 8.20
C ILE A 78 5.71 1.62 7.61
N GLU A 79 5.33 1.86 6.35
CA GLU A 79 5.56 3.11 5.64
C GLU A 79 4.57 4.20 6.08
N VAL A 80 3.55 3.89 6.89
CA VAL A 80 2.64 4.89 7.45
C VAL A 80 3.38 5.73 8.49
N ALA A 81 3.66 6.98 8.13
CA ALA A 81 4.38 7.92 9.01
C ALA A 81 3.51 8.45 10.15
N ASP A 82 2.21 8.67 9.90
CA ASP A 82 1.25 9.22 10.87
C ASP A 82 -0.10 8.51 10.75
N ILE A 83 -0.32 7.55 11.65
CA ILE A 83 -1.52 6.71 11.69
C ILE A 83 -2.77 7.56 12.01
N GLU A 84 -2.66 8.48 12.97
CA GLU A 84 -3.77 9.31 13.42
C GLU A 84 -4.28 10.21 12.29
N ARG A 85 -3.36 10.77 11.49
CA ARG A 85 -3.71 11.53 10.28
C ARG A 85 -4.51 10.68 9.30
N VAL A 86 -4.07 9.45 9.04
CA VAL A 86 -4.75 8.56 8.09
C VAL A 86 -6.14 8.18 8.62
N LEU A 87 -6.25 7.78 9.89
CA LEU A 87 -7.52 7.43 10.52
C LEU A 87 -8.51 8.60 10.53
N ALA A 88 -8.04 9.79 10.91
CA ALA A 88 -8.86 11.00 10.91
C ALA A 88 -9.38 11.33 9.50
N ALA A 89 -8.56 11.12 8.46
CA ALA A 89 -8.96 11.34 7.08
C ALA A 89 -9.94 10.26 6.58
N GLN A 90 -9.67 8.98 6.83
CA GLN A 90 -10.58 7.88 6.47
C GLN A 90 -11.95 8.04 7.13
N LYS A 91 -12.00 8.58 8.36
CA LYS A 91 -13.26 8.90 9.05
C LYS A 91 -14.02 10.07 8.40
N LYS A 92 -13.32 11.07 7.87
CA LYS A 92 -13.93 12.16 7.09
C LYS A 92 -14.50 11.67 5.76
N HIS A 93 -13.94 10.59 5.23
CA HIS A 93 -14.36 9.89 4.02
C HIS A 93 -15.06 8.56 4.35
N ALA A 94 -15.94 8.55 5.35
CA ALA A 94 -16.62 7.35 5.81
C ALA A 94 -17.45 6.68 4.69
N GLU A 95 -17.96 7.47 3.75
CA GLU A 95 -18.75 7.06 2.58
C GLU A 95 -17.97 6.28 1.53
N ILE A 96 -16.64 6.46 1.45
CA ILE A 96 -15.80 5.73 0.50
C ILE A 96 -15.55 4.33 1.08
N PRO A 97 -15.92 3.22 0.40
CA PRO A 97 -15.56 1.88 0.87
C PRO A 97 -14.06 1.62 0.66
N PHE A 98 -13.51 0.63 1.35
CA PHE A 98 -12.17 0.14 1.03
C PHE A 98 -12.11 -0.37 -0.41
N ARG A 99 -11.02 -0.07 -1.13
CA ARG A 99 -10.82 -0.58 -2.49
C ARG A 99 -10.79 -2.10 -2.45
N PRO A 100 -11.56 -2.83 -3.28
CA PRO A 100 -11.41 -4.27 -3.37
C PRO A 100 -9.98 -4.63 -3.80
N VAL A 101 -9.29 -5.45 -2.98
CA VAL A 101 -7.93 -5.95 -3.27
C VAL A 101 -7.99 -7.46 -3.42
N SER A 102 -7.51 -7.95 -4.55
CA SER A 102 -7.44 -9.38 -4.86
C SER A 102 -6.27 -10.08 -4.17
N GLU A 103 -6.37 -11.39 -3.96
CA GLU A 103 -5.24 -12.19 -3.45
C GLU A 103 -4.01 -12.10 -4.39
N ASP A 104 -4.23 -12.01 -5.70
CA ASP A 104 -3.15 -11.84 -6.67
C ASP A 104 -2.38 -10.52 -6.49
N GLU A 105 -3.06 -9.41 -6.26
CA GLU A 105 -2.41 -8.13 -5.93
C GLU A 105 -1.61 -8.23 -4.63
N THR A 106 -2.18 -8.84 -3.58
CA THR A 106 -1.46 -8.99 -2.31
C THR A 106 -0.20 -9.84 -2.46
N ARG A 107 -0.23 -10.88 -3.30
CA ARG A 107 0.93 -11.71 -3.60
C ARG A 107 2.02 -10.92 -4.33
N LEU A 108 1.66 -10.09 -5.30
CA LEU A 108 2.63 -9.27 -6.02
C LEU A 108 3.37 -8.29 -5.10
N VAL A 109 2.70 -7.74 -4.07
CA VAL A 109 3.35 -6.92 -3.03
C VAL A 109 4.40 -7.73 -2.27
N VAL A 110 4.01 -8.90 -1.75
CA VAL A 110 4.89 -9.74 -0.92
C VAL A 110 6.09 -10.28 -1.71
N ASP A 111 5.87 -10.62 -2.98
CA ASP A 111 6.93 -11.12 -3.86
C ASP A 111 7.78 -9.97 -4.45
N GLU A 112 7.55 -8.72 -4.02
CA GLU A 112 8.23 -7.49 -4.48
C GLU A 112 8.13 -7.26 -6.00
N GLN A 113 7.07 -7.75 -6.62
CA GLN A 113 6.81 -7.65 -8.06
C GLN A 113 6.01 -6.38 -8.42
N PHE A 114 6.31 -5.26 -7.75
CA PHE A 114 5.61 -3.99 -7.93
C PHE A 114 5.46 -3.52 -9.38
N PRO A 115 6.45 -3.67 -10.27
CA PRO A 115 6.30 -3.27 -11.67
C PRO A 115 5.14 -3.96 -12.40
N ARG A 116 4.67 -5.12 -11.93
CA ARG A 116 3.52 -5.83 -12.51
C ARG A 116 2.17 -5.25 -12.08
N MET A 117 2.16 -4.35 -11.11
CA MET A 117 0.95 -3.68 -10.60
C MET A 117 0.84 -2.22 -11.05
N TRP A 118 1.90 -1.66 -11.65
CA TRP A 118 1.91 -0.27 -12.07
C TRP A 118 0.89 -0.02 -13.18
N ASN A 119 0.18 1.09 -13.06
CA ASN A 119 -0.58 1.65 -14.16
C ASN A 119 0.35 2.48 -15.05
N ASN A 120 -0.20 2.98 -16.17
CA ASN A 120 0.57 3.73 -17.17
C ASN A 120 1.27 4.98 -16.60
N LYS A 121 0.80 5.55 -15.47
CA LYS A 121 1.38 6.74 -14.83
C LYS A 121 2.58 6.38 -13.98
N GLU A 122 2.53 5.31 -13.18
CA GLU A 122 3.73 4.84 -12.47
C GLU A 122 4.77 4.28 -13.46
N GLU A 123 4.35 3.57 -14.50
CA GLU A 123 5.26 3.11 -15.56
C GLU A 123 5.97 4.27 -16.28
N ALA A 124 5.28 5.40 -16.49
CA ALA A 124 5.87 6.59 -17.09
C ALA A 124 6.97 7.19 -16.20
N VAL A 125 6.71 7.35 -14.90
CA VAL A 125 7.71 7.82 -13.92
C VAL A 125 8.89 6.86 -13.85
N TYR A 126 8.63 5.55 -13.75
CA TYR A 126 9.68 4.53 -13.75
C TYR A 126 10.52 4.59 -15.02
N THR A 127 9.91 4.66 -16.20
CA THR A 127 10.61 4.71 -17.48
C THR A 127 11.47 5.98 -17.60
N TRP A 128 10.97 7.10 -17.09
CA TRP A 128 11.74 8.33 -17.03
C TRP A 128 12.93 8.23 -16.08
N LEU A 129 12.73 7.68 -14.87
CA LEU A 129 13.80 7.41 -13.90
C LEU A 129 14.85 6.46 -14.48
N MET A 130 14.42 5.38 -15.14
CA MET A 130 15.29 4.45 -15.85
C MET A 130 16.17 5.15 -16.87
N ASN A 131 15.60 6.09 -17.61
CA ASN A 131 16.34 6.86 -18.60
C ASN A 131 17.33 7.84 -17.98
N LYS A 132 17.06 8.35 -16.77
CA LYS A 132 17.92 9.29 -16.05
C LYS A 132 19.01 8.60 -15.25
N CYS A 133 18.65 7.60 -14.45
CA CYS A 133 19.53 6.90 -13.53
C CYS A 133 20.34 5.79 -14.21
N LYS A 134 19.81 5.20 -15.30
CA LYS A 134 20.40 4.04 -15.98
C LYS A 134 20.62 2.84 -15.04
N ASP A 135 19.78 2.72 -14.02
CA ASP A 135 19.82 1.67 -13.00
C ASP A 135 18.40 1.19 -12.71
N VAL A 136 18.15 -0.11 -12.94
CA VAL A 136 16.85 -0.76 -12.75
C VAL A 136 16.40 -0.72 -11.30
N GLN A 137 17.28 -1.13 -10.38
CA GLN A 137 16.92 -1.27 -8.97
C GLN A 137 16.70 0.09 -8.33
N LEU A 138 17.56 1.06 -8.64
CA LEU A 138 17.37 2.43 -8.16
C LEU A 138 16.08 3.05 -8.71
N SER A 139 15.74 2.82 -9.98
CA SER A 139 14.52 3.39 -10.57
C SER A 139 13.25 2.78 -9.97
N ILE A 140 13.25 1.48 -9.67
CA ILE A 140 12.16 0.84 -8.92
C ILE A 140 12.07 1.44 -7.52
N ALA A 141 13.18 1.50 -6.79
CA ALA A 141 13.22 2.02 -5.43
C ALA A 141 12.70 3.46 -5.34
N LEU A 142 13.15 4.35 -6.25
CA LEU A 142 12.68 5.73 -6.31
C LEU A 142 11.20 5.83 -6.65
N THR A 143 10.69 5.00 -7.57
CA THR A 143 9.25 5.00 -7.91
C THR A 143 8.41 4.60 -6.70
N LEU A 144 8.85 3.60 -5.94
CA LEU A 144 8.18 3.16 -4.71
C LEU A 144 8.29 4.20 -3.59
N GLU A 145 9.45 4.81 -3.40
CA GLU A 145 9.66 5.91 -2.46
C GLU A 145 8.69 7.05 -2.76
N TYR A 146 8.62 7.49 -4.01
CA TYR A 146 7.72 8.58 -4.42
C TYR A 146 6.24 8.22 -4.24
N ALA A 147 5.85 6.97 -4.51
CA ALA A 147 4.49 6.52 -4.22
C ALA A 147 4.19 6.51 -2.71
N ALA A 148 5.14 6.07 -1.87
CA ALA A 148 5.00 6.07 -0.42
C ALA A 148 4.88 7.50 0.15
N GLU A 149 5.63 8.45 -0.39
CA GLU A 149 5.54 9.87 -0.01
C GLU A 149 4.15 10.45 -0.34
N VAL A 150 3.62 10.14 -1.53
CA VAL A 150 2.25 10.55 -1.92
C VAL A 150 1.21 9.90 -1.01
N LYS A 151 1.35 8.61 -0.69
CA LYS A 151 0.48 7.91 0.29
C LYS A 151 0.52 8.58 1.67
N ASN A 152 1.68 9.10 2.06
CA ASN A 152 1.88 9.90 3.28
C ASN A 152 1.41 11.36 3.17
N GLY A 153 0.79 11.75 2.05
CA GLY A 153 0.17 13.05 1.87
C GLY A 153 1.06 14.12 1.26
N MET A 154 2.24 13.76 0.75
CA MET A 154 3.05 14.67 -0.06
C MET A 154 2.26 15.08 -1.31
N THR A 155 2.16 16.38 -1.53
CA THR A 155 1.51 16.93 -2.74
C THR A 155 2.39 16.73 -3.97
N ALA A 156 1.79 16.79 -5.17
CA ALA A 156 2.55 16.71 -6.42
C ALA A 156 3.63 17.79 -6.53
N GLU A 157 3.38 18.99 -6.01
CA GLU A 157 4.33 20.10 -6.00
C GLU A 157 5.53 19.83 -5.08
N GLU A 158 5.28 19.32 -3.86
CA GLU A 158 6.34 18.92 -2.94
C GLU A 158 7.16 17.75 -3.50
N LEU A 159 6.49 16.78 -4.13
CA LEU A 159 7.14 15.65 -4.77
C LEU A 159 8.03 16.12 -5.93
N LEU A 160 7.56 17.03 -6.76
CA LEU A 160 8.35 17.63 -7.84
C LEU A 160 9.61 18.29 -7.29
N GLN A 161 9.49 19.10 -6.24
CA GLN A 161 10.64 19.76 -5.60
C GLN A 161 11.63 18.74 -5.03
N LYS A 162 11.14 17.65 -4.43
CA LYS A 162 11.98 16.54 -3.96
C LYS A 162 12.75 15.90 -5.13
N ILE A 163 12.07 15.60 -6.24
CA ILE A 163 12.66 15.02 -7.45
C ILE A 163 13.74 15.95 -8.02
N GLU A 164 13.44 17.25 -8.18
CA GLU A 164 14.38 18.25 -8.68
C GLU A 164 15.66 18.27 -7.83
N LYS A 165 15.51 18.33 -6.51
CA LYS A 165 16.64 18.34 -5.57
C LYS A 165 17.45 17.04 -5.61
N GLN A 166 16.77 15.89 -5.55
CA GLN A 166 17.42 14.58 -5.45
C GLN A 166 18.18 14.21 -6.73
N LEU A 167 17.57 14.48 -7.89
CA LEU A 167 18.17 14.19 -9.19
C LEU A 167 18.98 15.36 -9.75
N LYS A 168 19.10 16.46 -8.99
CA LYS A 168 19.79 17.69 -9.38
C LYS A 168 19.32 18.20 -10.75
N LEU A 169 18.03 18.07 -11.01
CA LEU A 169 17.42 18.74 -12.13
C LEU A 169 17.45 20.22 -11.78
N GLY A 170 17.71 21.08 -12.76
CA GLY A 170 17.41 22.49 -12.59
C GLY A 170 15.89 22.67 -12.46
N GLN A 171 15.36 23.70 -13.10
CA GLN A 171 13.91 23.83 -13.22
C GLN A 171 13.33 22.67 -14.05
N ALA A 172 12.34 21.97 -13.51
CA ALA A 172 11.63 20.92 -14.21
C ALA A 172 10.88 21.47 -15.43
N THR A 173 10.93 20.72 -16.53
CA THR A 173 10.15 21.03 -17.73
C THR A 173 8.67 20.77 -17.49
N ASP A 174 7.80 21.35 -18.31
CA ASP A 174 6.35 21.18 -18.16
C ASP A 174 5.91 19.72 -18.36
N GLU A 175 6.65 18.94 -19.15
CA GLU A 175 6.43 17.50 -19.28
C GLU A 175 6.70 16.76 -17.97
N ILE A 176 7.79 17.10 -17.26
CA ILE A 176 8.12 16.49 -15.96
C ILE A 176 7.07 16.86 -14.93
N LYS A 177 6.67 18.14 -14.87
CA LYS A 177 5.59 18.60 -13.99
C LYS A 177 4.34 17.77 -14.24
N LYS A 178 3.85 17.74 -15.49
CA LYS A 178 2.65 16.99 -15.86
C LYS A 178 2.73 15.52 -15.43
N MET A 179 3.86 14.87 -15.70
CA MET A 179 4.09 13.47 -15.31
C MET A 179 3.99 13.25 -13.80
N VAL A 180 4.59 14.13 -12.99
CA VAL A 180 4.54 14.04 -11.52
C VAL A 180 3.12 14.27 -10.99
N TYR A 181 2.38 15.23 -11.56
CA TYR A 181 0.98 15.47 -11.20
C TYR A 181 0.09 14.28 -11.55
N GLU A 182 0.23 13.71 -12.76
CA GLU A 182 -0.52 12.53 -13.17
C GLU A 182 -0.18 11.30 -12.30
N PHE A 183 1.10 11.13 -11.95
CA PHE A 183 1.55 10.08 -11.03
C PHE A 183 0.89 10.23 -9.66
N ALA A 184 1.00 11.40 -9.02
CA ALA A 184 0.41 11.62 -7.70
C ALA A 184 -1.11 11.44 -7.68
N PHE A 185 -1.78 11.81 -8.77
CA PHE A 185 -3.23 11.66 -8.93
C PHE A 185 -3.68 10.21 -9.12
N ALA A 186 -2.87 9.40 -9.82
CA ALA A 186 -3.13 7.98 -10.07
C ALA A 186 -2.61 7.04 -8.97
N THR A 187 -1.73 7.51 -8.09
CA THR A 187 -1.23 6.72 -6.95
C THR A 187 -2.34 6.44 -5.93
N PRO A 188 -2.58 5.16 -5.56
CA PRO A 188 -3.50 4.81 -4.48
C PRO A 188 -3.11 5.46 -3.15
N GLN A 189 -4.08 6.03 -2.42
CA GLN A 189 -3.82 6.75 -1.17
C GLN A 189 -4.52 6.08 0.03
N TRP A 190 -3.81 6.05 1.16
CA TRP A 190 -4.35 5.47 2.40
C TRP A 190 -5.51 6.26 2.99
N ILE A 191 -5.49 7.59 2.84
CA ILE A 191 -6.61 8.45 3.27
C ILE A 191 -7.90 8.17 2.49
N LEU A 192 -7.77 7.60 1.29
CA LEU A 192 -8.85 7.17 0.41
C LEU A 192 -9.04 5.64 0.43
N LYS A 193 -8.57 4.97 1.50
CA LYS A 193 -8.77 3.53 1.73
C LYS A 193 -8.30 2.66 0.56
N GLY A 194 -7.18 3.05 -0.04
CA GLY A 194 -6.51 2.32 -1.12
C GLY A 194 -7.01 2.64 -2.52
N TRP A 195 -7.91 3.61 -2.68
CA TRP A 195 -8.23 4.19 -3.99
C TRP A 195 -7.27 5.33 -4.35
N SER A 196 -7.03 5.51 -5.64
CA SER A 196 -6.48 6.76 -6.20
C SER A 196 -7.59 7.79 -6.42
N ALA A 197 -7.21 9.07 -6.52
CA ALA A 197 -8.17 10.12 -6.88
C ALA A 197 -8.71 9.89 -8.31
N GLU A 198 -7.86 9.40 -9.22
CA GLU A 198 -8.26 9.06 -10.59
C GLU A 198 -9.36 7.98 -10.65
N GLU A 199 -9.23 6.90 -9.88
CA GLU A 199 -10.24 5.83 -9.84
C GLU A 199 -11.57 6.33 -9.28
N LEU A 200 -11.54 7.14 -8.22
CA LEU A 200 -12.76 7.72 -7.65
C LEU A 200 -13.47 8.67 -8.62
N GLU A 201 -12.72 9.45 -9.40
CA GLU A 201 -13.31 10.29 -10.44
C GLU A 201 -13.95 9.46 -11.54
N LYS A 202 -13.27 8.41 -12.02
CA LYS A 202 -13.83 7.50 -13.04
C LYS A 202 -15.12 6.83 -12.57
N ASN A 203 -15.17 6.36 -11.32
CA ASN A 203 -16.34 5.66 -10.78
C ASN A 203 -17.55 6.60 -10.62
N LYS A 204 -17.34 7.86 -10.22
CA LYS A 204 -18.42 8.86 -10.16
C LYS A 204 -19.09 9.12 -11.51
N HIS A 205 -18.36 8.97 -12.61
CA HIS A 205 -18.88 9.21 -13.95
C HIS A 205 -19.54 7.96 -14.57
N GLN A 206 -19.45 6.79 -13.92
CA GLN A 206 -20.12 5.55 -14.35
C GLN A 206 -21.49 5.33 -13.70
N GLU A 207 -21.82 6.10 -12.66
CA GLU A 207 -23.13 6.08 -11.98
C GLU A 207 -24.16 7.07 -12.58
N ILE A 208 -23.92 7.58 -13.81
CA ILE A 208 -24.81 8.51 -14.55
C ILE A 208 -25.42 7.82 -15.78
#